data_AF-A0A7C8JYU1-F1
#
_entry.id   AF-A0A7C8JYU1-F1
#
_cell.length_a   1.000
_cell.length_b   1.000
_cell.length_c   1.000
_cell.angle_alpha   90.00
_cell.angle_beta   90.00
_cell.angle_gamma   90.00
#
_symmetry.space_group_name_H-M   'P 1'
#
loop_
_entity.id
_entity.type
_entity.pdbx_description
1 polymer ?
#
loop_
_entity_poly.entity_id
_entity_poly.type
_entity_poly.pdbx_seq_one_letter_code
_entity_poly.pdbx_strand_id
1 'polypeptide(L)'
;MTVFAQIDSPNGNSTNIPFTLRSGSSASDLIRGYFYDDVVTTNGVSVNLRFGVGDTWDVPPFLGLGIATSRENVSSSMSYTAALVEQGKIFEPYISFYDIRNPRGTGGQIVIGGVDRKKLYGGFTYWKGIGAPGEVPTPKIKVVANDGFEELYHKFVQPKKATALISPGTPFIVVPSDVLESLRFAVPIAFPIGSSDIKNYLYTTCDGTIDPSIAIEFDFQTVVIRIPLEDLKTVAPPRVYSSLGGIVANYSNICILSISSTDDIKGYSFILGGPFLRKVST
;
A
#
# COMPACT_ATOMS: atom_id res chain seq x y z
N MET A 1 13.06 1.73 -8.61
CA MET A 1 14.08 0.77 -9.09
C MET A 1 13.48 -0.63 -9.16
N THR A 2 13.77 -1.38 -10.23
CA THR A 2 13.40 -2.80 -10.38
C THR A 2 14.52 -3.65 -9.77
N VAL A 3 14.17 -4.63 -8.92
CA VAL A 3 15.14 -5.47 -8.20
C VAL A 3 14.73 -6.93 -8.28
N PHE A 4 15.68 -7.80 -8.59
CA PHE A 4 15.50 -9.24 -8.61
C PHE A 4 16.41 -9.91 -7.59
N ALA A 5 15.92 -11.00 -6.98
CA ALA A 5 16.70 -11.88 -6.14
C ALA A 5 17.30 -12.98 -7.04
N GLN A 6 18.53 -12.75 -7.51
CA GLN A 6 19.29 -13.65 -8.38
C GLN A 6 18.69 -13.85 -9.79
N ILE A 7 19.57 -13.99 -10.80
CA ILE A 7 19.18 -14.36 -12.17
C ILE A 7 20.11 -15.47 -12.63
N ASP A 8 19.56 -16.58 -13.11
CA ASP A 8 20.26 -17.49 -14.00
C ASP A 8 19.86 -17.11 -15.44
N SER A 9 20.47 -16.05 -15.98
CA SER A 9 20.28 -15.67 -17.38
C SER A 9 21.53 -15.98 -18.19
N PRO A 10 21.42 -16.82 -19.23
CA PRO A 10 22.53 -17.07 -20.15
C PRO A 10 22.93 -15.83 -20.99
N ASN A 11 22.10 -14.78 -20.97
CA ASN A 11 22.31 -13.54 -21.74
C ASN A 11 22.59 -12.31 -20.85
N GLY A 12 22.55 -12.47 -19.53
CA GLY A 12 22.67 -11.35 -18.59
C GLY A 12 24.11 -10.82 -18.51
N ASN A 13 24.32 -9.57 -18.94
CA ASN A 13 25.61 -8.91 -18.78
C ASN A 13 25.60 -8.04 -17.51
N SER A 14 26.42 -8.42 -16.52
CA SER A 14 26.67 -7.56 -15.35
C SER A 14 27.38 -6.29 -15.80
N THR A 15 26.89 -5.15 -15.34
CA THR A 15 27.49 -3.84 -15.66
C THR A 15 28.65 -3.48 -14.72
N ASN A 16 28.93 -4.29 -13.69
CA ASN A 16 29.83 -3.98 -12.57
C ASN A 16 29.48 -2.68 -11.82
N ILE A 17 28.31 -2.08 -12.08
CA ILE A 17 27.85 -0.88 -11.37
C ILE A 17 27.12 -1.33 -10.10
N PRO A 18 27.65 -1.03 -8.90
CA PRO A 18 27.00 -1.42 -7.66
C PRO A 18 25.78 -0.53 -7.37
N PHE A 19 24.83 -1.04 -6.60
CA PHE A 19 23.74 -0.27 -6.02
C PHE A 19 23.54 -0.59 -4.55
N THR A 20 22.87 0.32 -3.86
CA THR A 20 22.36 0.08 -2.51
C THR A 20 20.95 0.65 -2.43
N LEU A 21 20.01 -0.17 -1.97
CA LEU A 21 18.63 0.20 -1.74
C LEU A 21 18.29 0.04 -0.26
N ARG A 22 17.57 1.01 0.27
CA ARG A 22 16.97 0.93 1.61
C ARG A 22 15.57 0.37 1.46
N SER A 23 15.30 -0.76 2.10
CA SER A 23 14.00 -1.42 2.08
C SER A 23 13.37 -1.35 3.46
N GLY A 24 12.26 -0.63 3.61
CA GLY A 24 11.51 -0.58 4.86
C GLY A 24 11.73 0.68 5.70
N SER A 25 11.39 0.57 6.98
CA SER A 25 11.32 1.70 7.92
C SER A 25 12.62 1.91 8.71
N SER A 26 13.52 0.92 8.78
CA SER A 26 14.80 1.06 9.46
C SER A 26 15.91 1.47 8.49
N ALA A 27 16.80 2.34 8.95
CA ALA A 27 17.98 2.73 8.19
C ALA A 27 18.99 1.57 7.97
N SER A 28 18.86 0.49 8.73
CA SER A 28 19.69 -0.72 8.63
C SER A 28 19.27 -1.69 7.54
N ASP A 29 18.04 -1.58 7.04
CA ASP A 29 17.45 -2.59 6.17
C ASP A 29 17.90 -2.34 4.72
N LEU A 30 19.04 -2.92 4.36
CA LEU A 30 19.74 -2.63 3.12
C LEU A 30 19.74 -3.84 2.18
N ILE A 31 19.65 -3.52 0.89
CA ILE A 31 19.85 -4.44 -0.22
C ILE A 31 21.02 -3.91 -1.01
N ARG A 32 22.00 -4.77 -1.27
CA ARG A 32 23.19 -4.43 -2.04
C ARG A 32 23.31 -5.40 -3.20
N GLY A 33 23.93 -4.94 -4.28
CA GLY A 33 24.17 -5.76 -5.45
C GLY A 33 24.61 -4.93 -6.64
N TYR A 34 24.37 -5.44 -7.85
CA TYR A 34 24.86 -4.85 -9.10
C TYR A 34 23.75 -4.68 -10.13
N PHE A 35 23.92 -3.72 -11.04
CA PHE A 35 23.04 -3.57 -12.20
C PHE A 35 23.39 -4.57 -13.30
N TYR A 36 22.37 -5.09 -13.95
CA TYR A 36 22.44 -5.98 -15.11
C TYR A 36 21.64 -5.38 -16.26
N ASP A 37 22.13 -5.56 -17.48
CA ASP A 37 21.37 -5.31 -18.70
C ASP A 37 20.88 -6.65 -19.24
N ASP A 38 19.56 -6.82 -19.34
CA ASP A 38 18.96 -8.04 -19.88
C ASP A 38 17.52 -7.80 -20.38
N VAL A 39 16.96 -8.83 -21.02
CA VAL A 39 15.57 -8.87 -21.46
C VAL A 39 14.67 -9.30 -20.29
N VAL A 40 13.77 -8.41 -19.88
CA VAL A 40 12.70 -8.74 -18.94
C VAL A 40 11.45 -9.08 -19.73
N THR A 41 10.88 -10.26 -19.49
CA THR A 41 9.63 -10.69 -20.13
C THR A 41 8.51 -10.81 -19.10
N THR A 42 7.40 -10.10 -19.31
CA THR A 42 6.19 -10.24 -18.50
C THR A 42 4.98 -10.40 -19.41
N ASN A 43 4.12 -11.38 -19.12
CA ASN A 43 2.91 -11.66 -19.89
C ASN A 43 3.14 -11.70 -21.43
N GLY A 44 4.25 -12.29 -21.86
CA GLY A 44 4.64 -12.40 -23.28
C GLY A 44 5.21 -11.13 -23.92
N VAL A 45 5.34 -10.03 -23.18
CA VAL A 45 5.98 -8.79 -23.65
C VAL A 45 7.40 -8.72 -23.11
N SER A 46 8.37 -8.63 -24.02
CA SER A 46 9.80 -8.53 -23.72
C SER A 46 10.31 -7.12 -23.93
N VAL A 47 11.15 -6.65 -23.01
CA VAL A 47 11.79 -5.32 -23.05
C VAL A 47 13.23 -5.41 -22.58
N ASN A 48 14.15 -4.70 -23.25
CA ASN A 48 15.52 -4.56 -22.76
C ASN A 48 15.51 -3.60 -21.56
N LEU A 49 16.05 -4.02 -20.42
CA LEU A 49 16.01 -3.22 -19.21
C LEU A 49 17.32 -3.34 -18.44
N ARG A 50 17.76 -2.21 -17.88
CA ARG A 50 18.74 -2.20 -16.80
C ARG A 50 18.05 -2.34 -15.45
N PHE A 51 18.42 -3.33 -14.66
CA PHE A 51 17.81 -3.55 -13.33
C PHE A 51 18.81 -4.05 -12.30
N GLY A 52 18.49 -3.87 -11.02
CA GLY A 52 19.34 -4.31 -9.92
C GLY A 52 19.13 -5.78 -9.62
N VAL A 53 20.22 -6.51 -9.38
CA VAL A 53 20.19 -7.85 -8.79
C VAL A 53 20.84 -7.77 -7.42
N GLY A 54 20.06 -8.03 -6.38
CA GLY A 54 20.56 -8.02 -5.01
C GLY A 54 21.34 -9.30 -4.73
N ASP A 55 22.59 -9.17 -4.27
CA ASP A 55 23.42 -10.29 -3.79
C ASP A 55 23.38 -10.42 -2.26
N THR A 56 23.16 -9.30 -1.57
CA THR A 56 23.15 -9.21 -0.11
C THR A 56 21.86 -8.56 0.35
N TRP A 57 21.17 -9.23 1.26
CA TRP A 57 19.85 -8.82 1.74
C TRP A 57 19.79 -8.83 3.26
N ASP A 58 19.60 -7.66 3.87
CA ASP A 58 19.34 -7.53 5.31
C ASP A 58 17.83 -7.71 5.63
N VAL A 59 17.02 -7.97 4.60
CA VAL A 59 15.57 -8.24 4.66
C VAL A 59 15.25 -9.48 3.82
N PRO A 60 14.09 -10.14 4.01
CA PRO A 60 13.66 -11.21 3.12
C PRO A 60 13.70 -10.76 1.65
N PRO A 61 14.32 -11.55 0.74
CA PRO A 61 14.40 -11.19 -0.66
C PRO A 61 13.02 -10.97 -1.27
N PHE A 62 12.91 -9.96 -2.15
CA PHE A 62 11.68 -9.68 -2.86
C PHE A 62 11.95 -9.33 -4.32
N LEU A 63 10.96 -9.63 -5.16
CA LEU A 63 10.90 -9.17 -6.53
C LEU A 63 10.21 -7.81 -6.57
N GLY A 64 10.91 -6.78 -7.05
CA GLY A 64 10.38 -5.44 -7.21
C GLY A 64 10.26 -5.08 -8.69
N LEU A 65 9.06 -4.71 -9.13
CA LEU A 65 8.85 -4.07 -10.44
C LEU A 65 8.90 -2.55 -10.26
N GLY A 66 9.95 -1.91 -10.78
CA GLY A 66 10.12 -0.46 -10.69
C GLY A 66 9.11 0.25 -11.58
N ILE A 67 7.93 0.58 -11.03
CA ILE A 67 6.83 1.21 -11.76
C ILE A 67 6.97 2.72 -11.97
N ALA A 68 7.81 3.39 -11.17
CA ALA A 68 8.11 4.81 -11.29
C ALA A 68 9.63 5.03 -11.33
N THR A 69 10.06 6.04 -12.09
CA THR A 69 11.42 6.56 -12.06
C THR A 69 11.60 7.40 -10.79
N SER A 70 12.40 6.93 -9.83
CA SER A 70 12.81 7.80 -8.72
C SER A 70 13.91 8.74 -9.20
N ARG A 71 13.85 10.02 -8.79
CA ARG A 71 14.96 10.98 -9.00
C ARG A 71 16.25 10.53 -8.31
N GLU A 72 16.15 9.64 -7.33
CA GLU A 72 17.28 9.00 -6.63
C GLU A 72 17.90 7.82 -7.41
N ASN A 73 17.53 7.60 -8.68
CA ASN A 73 18.18 6.57 -9.50
C ASN A 73 19.67 6.91 -9.64
N VAL A 74 20.50 6.17 -8.89
CA VAL A 74 21.96 6.30 -8.76
C VAL A 74 22.70 5.99 -10.07
N SER A 75 21.99 5.50 -11.08
CA SER A 75 22.43 5.39 -12.46
C SER A 75 21.28 5.81 -13.37
N SER A 76 21.56 6.19 -14.61
CA SER A 76 20.60 6.54 -15.68
C SER A 76 19.59 5.43 -16.05
N SER A 77 19.34 4.46 -15.15
CA SER A 77 18.44 3.34 -15.31
C SER A 77 16.99 3.84 -15.32
N MET A 78 16.31 3.54 -16.41
CA MET A 78 14.91 3.82 -16.64
C MET A 78 14.00 2.91 -15.80
N SER A 79 12.76 3.33 -15.50
CA SER A 79 11.76 2.44 -14.90
C SER A 79 11.30 1.39 -15.90
N TYR A 80 10.71 0.29 -15.42
CA TYR A 80 10.15 -0.73 -16.31
C TYR A 80 9.10 -0.15 -17.26
N THR A 81 8.23 0.72 -16.75
CA THR A 81 7.18 1.38 -17.53
C THR A 81 7.72 2.35 -18.57
N ALA A 82 8.75 3.12 -18.24
CA ALA A 82 9.39 4.00 -19.21
C ALA A 82 10.09 3.18 -20.31
N ALA A 83 10.69 2.02 -19.98
CA ALA A 83 11.31 1.14 -20.96
C ALA A 83 10.29 0.57 -21.96
N LEU A 84 9.11 0.21 -21.46
CA LEU A 84 8.00 -0.23 -22.32
C LEU A 84 7.54 0.86 -23.27
N VAL A 85 7.50 2.13 -22.84
CA VAL A 85 7.13 3.26 -23.71
C VAL A 85 8.21 3.51 -24.75
N GLU A 86 9.48 3.63 -24.33
CA GLU A 86 10.60 3.93 -25.23
C GLU A 86 10.75 2.87 -26.33
N GLN A 87 10.54 1.60 -25.99
CA GLN A 87 10.64 0.47 -26.94
C GLN A 87 9.32 0.16 -27.66
N GLY A 88 8.36 1.09 -27.63
CA GLY A 88 7.10 1.00 -28.39
C GLY A 88 6.19 -0.16 -27.98
N LYS A 89 6.32 -0.67 -26.76
CA LYS A 89 5.50 -1.78 -26.24
C LYS A 89 4.16 -1.31 -25.67
N ILE A 90 4.11 -0.08 -25.15
CA ILE A 90 2.89 0.59 -24.70
C ILE A 90 2.90 2.04 -25.16
N PHE A 91 1.72 2.63 -25.31
CA PHE A 91 1.59 4.02 -25.78
C PHE A 91 2.03 5.04 -24.71
N GLU A 92 1.61 4.83 -23.46
CA GLU A 92 1.87 5.73 -22.34
C GLU A 92 2.10 4.93 -21.04
N PRO A 93 2.77 5.50 -20.02
CA PRO A 93 3.17 4.79 -18.80
C PRO A 93 2.02 4.64 -17.79
N TYR A 94 0.81 4.33 -18.29
CA TYR A 94 -0.35 4.08 -17.44
C TYR A 94 -0.25 2.73 -16.75
N ILE A 95 -0.59 2.70 -15.46
CA ILE A 95 -0.70 1.46 -14.68
C ILE A 95 -2.00 1.53 -13.90
N SER A 96 -2.80 0.48 -14.00
CA SER A 96 -4.02 0.33 -13.22
C SER A 96 -3.98 -0.93 -12.35
N PHE A 97 -4.57 -0.82 -11.17
CA PHE A 97 -4.56 -1.83 -10.13
C PHE A 97 -6.02 -2.22 -9.80
N TYR A 98 -6.31 -3.51 -9.79
CA TYR A 98 -7.64 -4.06 -9.55
C TYR A 98 -7.58 -5.15 -8.49
N ASP A 99 -8.38 -5.01 -7.44
CA ASP A 99 -8.49 -5.95 -6.32
C ASP A 99 -7.13 -6.45 -5.78
N ILE A 100 -6.12 -5.58 -5.79
CA ILE A 100 -4.80 -5.93 -5.29
C ILE A 100 -4.81 -6.05 -3.77
N ARG A 101 -3.99 -6.97 -3.24
CA ARG A 101 -3.84 -7.18 -1.79
C ARG A 101 -5.17 -7.57 -1.09
N ASN A 102 -6.07 -8.28 -1.77
CA ASN A 102 -7.26 -8.86 -1.15
C ASN A 102 -6.88 -10.11 -0.34
N PRO A 103 -7.00 -10.12 1.00
CA PRO A 103 -6.65 -11.28 1.81
C PRO A 103 -7.66 -12.43 1.67
N ARG A 104 -8.86 -12.18 1.10
CA ARG A 104 -9.94 -13.16 0.94
C ARG A 104 -10.17 -13.60 -0.52
N GLY A 105 -9.45 -13.02 -1.49
CA GLY A 105 -9.67 -13.21 -2.93
C GLY A 105 -8.65 -14.13 -3.63
N THR A 106 -8.92 -14.46 -4.89
CA THR A 106 -8.09 -15.34 -5.74
C THR A 106 -6.89 -14.64 -6.40
N GLY A 107 -6.57 -13.41 -5.98
CA GLY A 107 -5.50 -12.57 -6.53
C GLY A 107 -6.01 -11.32 -7.25
N GLY A 108 -5.18 -10.27 -7.28
CA GLY A 108 -5.46 -9.01 -7.97
C GLY A 108 -4.86 -8.95 -9.37
N GLN A 109 -5.19 -7.90 -10.13
CA GLN A 109 -4.64 -7.64 -11.46
C GLN A 109 -3.91 -6.30 -11.50
N ILE A 110 -2.77 -6.29 -12.19
CA ILE A 110 -2.07 -5.07 -12.61
C ILE A 110 -2.13 -5.03 -14.13
N VAL A 111 -2.64 -3.94 -14.70
CA VAL A 111 -2.64 -3.70 -16.14
C VAL A 111 -1.65 -2.59 -16.44
N ILE A 112 -0.70 -2.85 -17.34
CA ILE A 112 0.35 -1.91 -17.75
C ILE A 112 0.04 -1.45 -19.17
N GLY A 113 0.12 -0.14 -19.41
CA GLY A 113 -0.19 0.49 -20.69
C GLY A 113 -1.67 0.84 -20.89
N GLY A 114 -2.51 0.75 -19.85
CA GLY A 114 -3.93 1.07 -19.98
C GLY A 114 -4.79 0.72 -18.76
N VAL A 115 -6.09 0.56 -19.03
CA VAL A 115 -7.14 0.26 -18.05
C VAL A 115 -8.02 -0.88 -18.56
N ASP A 116 -8.45 -1.77 -17.68
CA ASP A 116 -9.52 -2.73 -17.96
C ASP A 116 -10.87 -2.07 -17.69
N ARG A 117 -11.56 -1.63 -18.75
CA ARG A 117 -12.87 -0.98 -18.66
C ARG A 117 -13.96 -1.89 -18.10
N LYS A 118 -13.80 -3.22 -18.13
CA LYS A 118 -14.80 -4.16 -17.60
C LYS A 118 -14.80 -4.19 -16.07
N LYS A 119 -13.74 -3.68 -15.43
CA LYS A 119 -13.56 -3.64 -13.97
C LYS A 119 -13.78 -2.25 -13.39
N LEU A 120 -14.40 -1.36 -14.16
CA LEU A 120 -14.62 0.03 -13.75
C LEU A 120 -16.08 0.37 -13.98
N TYR A 121 -16.69 0.97 -12.95
CA TYR A 121 -18.00 1.60 -13.05
C TYR A 121 -17.83 3.12 -12.91
N GLY A 122 -18.60 3.88 -13.68
CA GLY A 122 -18.56 5.34 -13.66
C GLY A 122 -17.41 5.96 -14.47
N GLY A 123 -17.04 7.18 -14.09
CA GLY A 123 -16.00 7.99 -14.74
C GLY A 123 -14.67 7.97 -14.00
N PHE A 124 -13.63 8.53 -14.62
CA PHE A 124 -12.35 8.77 -13.97
C PHE A 124 -12.28 10.16 -13.36
N THR A 125 -11.80 10.25 -12.13
CA THR A 125 -11.29 11.50 -11.57
C THR A 125 -9.83 11.64 -11.95
N TYR A 126 -9.49 12.72 -12.65
CA TYR A 126 -8.11 13.01 -13.06
C TYR A 126 -7.49 14.08 -12.17
N TRP A 127 -6.40 13.73 -11.50
CA TRP A 127 -5.63 14.66 -10.68
C TRP A 127 -4.36 15.06 -11.42
N LYS A 128 -4.35 16.27 -11.99
CA LYS A 128 -3.20 16.81 -12.73
C LYS A 128 -2.28 17.60 -11.83
N GLY A 129 -0.97 17.45 -12.04
CA GLY A 129 0.04 18.37 -11.48
C GLY A 129 0.32 18.18 -9.99
N ILE A 130 -0.03 17.03 -9.43
CA ILE A 130 0.22 16.71 -8.03
C ILE A 130 1.51 15.91 -7.94
N GLY A 131 2.60 16.65 -7.70
CA GLY A 131 3.93 16.14 -7.39
C GLY A 131 4.33 14.81 -8.04
N ALA A 132 4.63 13.81 -7.20
CA ALA A 132 5.14 12.50 -7.63
C ALA A 132 4.01 11.49 -7.97
N PRO A 133 4.29 10.42 -8.75
CA PRO A 133 3.31 9.37 -9.03
C PRO A 133 2.68 8.80 -7.75
N GLY A 134 1.35 8.73 -7.72
CA GLY A 134 0.57 8.28 -6.56
C GLY A 134 0.17 9.40 -5.59
N GLU A 135 0.71 10.61 -5.73
CA GLU A 135 0.26 11.75 -4.93
C GLU A 135 -1.10 12.27 -5.42
N VAL A 136 -1.99 12.52 -4.47
CA VAL A 136 -3.36 13.01 -4.71
C VAL A 136 -3.68 14.15 -3.74
N PRO A 137 -4.69 15.00 -4.01
CA PRO A 137 -5.11 16.00 -3.03
C PRO A 137 -5.55 15.27 -1.76
N THR A 138 -5.24 15.83 -0.60
CA THR A 138 -5.68 15.24 0.65
C THR A 138 -7.21 15.20 0.71
N PRO A 139 -7.84 14.01 0.82
CA PRO A 139 -9.28 13.92 1.04
C PRO A 139 -9.62 14.40 2.45
N LYS A 140 -10.85 14.86 2.67
CA LYS A 140 -11.36 14.93 4.04
C LYS A 140 -11.72 13.52 4.50
N ILE A 141 -11.42 13.19 5.76
CA ILE A 141 -11.71 11.87 6.34
C ILE A 141 -12.74 11.95 7.46
N LYS A 142 -13.71 11.04 7.44
CA LYS A 142 -14.77 10.94 8.45
C LYS A 142 -14.95 9.48 8.87
N VAL A 143 -15.22 9.27 10.15
CA VAL A 143 -15.71 7.98 10.66
C VAL A 143 -17.24 8.06 10.71
N VAL A 144 -17.90 7.05 10.14
CA VAL A 144 -19.35 6.92 10.18
C VAL A 144 -19.68 5.77 11.11
N ALA A 145 -20.50 6.02 12.13
CA ALA A 145 -20.98 5.02 13.07
C ALA A 145 -22.42 5.37 13.48
N ASN A 146 -23.26 4.35 13.67
CA ASN A 146 -24.66 4.51 14.09
C ASN A 146 -24.80 4.18 15.60
N ASP A 147 -24.09 4.91 16.45
CA ASP A 147 -24.03 4.63 17.90
C ASP A 147 -24.42 5.83 18.78
N GLY A 148 -24.95 6.91 18.19
CA GLY A 148 -25.43 8.09 18.92
C GLY A 148 -24.35 9.10 19.30
N PHE A 149 -23.09 8.89 18.90
CA PHE A 149 -21.97 9.81 19.13
C PHE A 149 -21.55 10.56 17.86
N GLU A 150 -22.53 10.95 17.03
CA GLU A 150 -22.27 11.58 15.73
C GLU A 150 -21.34 12.80 15.83
N GLU A 151 -21.46 13.62 16.89
CA GLU A 151 -20.61 14.81 17.08
C GLU A 151 -19.11 14.51 17.31
N LEU A 152 -18.77 13.31 17.80
CA LEU A 152 -17.39 12.87 18.03
C LEU A 152 -16.75 12.29 16.75
N TYR A 153 -17.54 11.60 15.92
CA TYR A 153 -17.03 10.84 14.77
C TYR A 153 -17.25 11.53 13.41
N HIS A 154 -18.23 12.43 13.30
CA HIS A 154 -18.63 13.06 12.04
C HIS A 154 -17.86 14.35 11.73
N LYS A 155 -16.89 14.74 12.57
CA LYS A 155 -15.99 15.87 12.30
C LYS A 155 -14.85 15.41 11.41
N PHE A 156 -14.75 16.03 10.24
CA PHE A 156 -13.63 15.79 9.35
C PHE A 156 -12.32 16.16 10.04
N VAL A 157 -11.39 15.20 10.11
CA VAL A 157 -10.04 15.49 10.59
C VAL A 157 -9.36 16.43 9.60
N GLN A 158 -8.83 17.53 10.12
CA GLN A 158 -8.18 18.55 9.29
C GLN A 158 -6.87 17.98 8.71
N PRO A 159 -6.68 18.05 7.39
CA PRO A 159 -5.43 17.68 6.74
C PRO A 159 -4.22 18.38 7.38
N LYS A 160 -3.23 17.60 7.84
CA LYS A 160 -1.95 18.17 8.30
C LYS A 160 -1.08 18.64 7.11
N LYS A 161 -1.30 18.07 5.92
CA LYS A 161 -0.58 18.31 4.66
C LYS A 161 -1.54 18.36 3.46
N ALA A 162 -1.13 19.02 2.39
CA ALA A 162 -1.96 19.20 1.20
C ALA A 162 -2.12 17.93 0.33
N THR A 163 -1.24 16.95 0.48
CA THR A 163 -1.24 15.71 -0.32
C THR A 163 -1.40 14.46 0.51
N ALA A 164 -2.03 13.45 -0.09
CA ALA A 164 -2.03 12.05 0.34
C ALA A 164 -1.32 11.19 -0.70
N LEU A 165 -0.86 10.00 -0.30
CA LEU A 165 -0.16 9.07 -1.17
C LEU A 165 -0.98 7.79 -1.37
N ILE A 166 -1.32 7.47 -2.62
CA ILE A 166 -1.83 6.15 -3.01
C ILE A 166 -0.63 5.21 -3.22
N SER A 167 -0.57 4.12 -2.44
CA SER A 167 0.56 3.19 -2.46
C SER A 167 0.09 1.73 -2.61
N PRO A 168 0.15 1.18 -3.84
CA PRO A 168 -0.16 -0.24 -4.12
C PRO A 168 0.69 -1.25 -3.33
N GLY A 169 1.89 -0.83 -2.90
CA GLY A 169 2.79 -1.63 -2.09
C GLY A 169 2.38 -1.72 -0.62
N THR A 170 1.61 -0.75 -0.12
CA THR A 170 1.25 -0.66 1.31
C THR A 170 0.01 -1.53 1.59
N PRO A 171 0.08 -2.50 2.52
CA PRO A 171 -1.03 -3.42 2.77
C PRO A 171 -2.14 -2.85 3.68
N PHE A 172 -1.93 -1.68 4.26
CA PHE A 172 -2.84 -0.99 5.18
C PHE A 172 -3.09 0.46 4.76
N ILE A 173 -4.12 1.07 5.34
CA ILE A 173 -4.32 2.51 5.30
C ILE A 173 -3.56 3.14 6.48
N VAL A 174 -2.85 4.24 6.25
CA VAL A 174 -2.20 5.00 7.32
C VAL A 174 -2.95 6.32 7.50
N VAL A 175 -3.41 6.56 8.72
CA VAL A 175 -4.14 7.77 9.11
C VAL A 175 -3.45 8.50 10.27
N PRO A 176 -3.75 9.78 10.50
CA PRO A 176 -3.41 10.49 11.72
C PRO A 176 -3.98 9.79 12.97
N SER A 177 -3.32 9.97 14.11
CA SER A 177 -3.66 9.29 15.36
C SER A 177 -5.09 9.58 15.84
N ASP A 178 -5.60 10.80 15.66
CA ASP A 178 -6.96 11.21 16.04
C ASP A 178 -8.07 10.48 15.25
N VAL A 179 -7.84 10.15 13.98
CA VAL A 179 -8.73 9.28 13.20
C VAL A 179 -8.78 7.88 13.81
N LEU A 180 -7.61 7.30 14.14
CA LEU A 180 -7.54 5.95 14.70
C LEU A 180 -8.18 5.88 16.08
N GLU A 181 -7.99 6.90 16.92
CA GLU A 181 -8.64 6.99 18.23
C GLU A 181 -10.17 7.09 18.08
N SER A 182 -10.67 7.85 17.10
CA SER A 182 -12.10 7.90 16.80
C SER A 182 -12.67 6.52 16.44
N LEU A 183 -11.92 5.73 15.67
CA LEU A 183 -12.29 4.36 15.31
C LEU A 183 -12.24 3.39 16.49
N ARG A 184 -11.38 3.60 17.49
CA ARG A 184 -11.31 2.73 18.69
C ARG A 184 -12.64 2.66 19.41
N PHE A 185 -13.37 3.78 19.48
CA PHE A 185 -14.67 3.83 20.13
C PHE A 185 -15.79 3.22 19.28
N ALA A 186 -15.68 3.27 17.96
CA ALA A 186 -16.65 2.67 17.04
C ALA A 186 -16.48 1.14 16.88
N VAL A 187 -15.34 0.57 17.25
CA VAL A 187 -15.08 -0.88 17.14
C VAL A 187 -15.53 -1.59 18.42
N PRO A 188 -16.45 -2.58 18.35
CA PRO A 188 -17.07 -3.20 19.52
C PRO A 188 -16.11 -3.90 20.50
N ILE A 189 -14.90 -4.27 20.07
CA ILE A 189 -13.92 -5.01 20.88
C ILE A 189 -12.52 -4.46 20.59
N ALA A 190 -12.17 -3.32 21.17
CA ALA A 190 -10.78 -2.90 21.23
C ALA A 190 -10.12 -3.53 22.47
N PHE A 191 -9.25 -4.52 22.29
CA PHE A 191 -8.47 -5.05 23.40
C PHE A 191 -7.58 -3.94 23.99
N PRO A 192 -7.69 -3.62 25.29
CA PRO A 192 -6.76 -2.69 25.93
C PRO A 192 -5.43 -3.43 26.11
N ILE A 193 -4.44 -3.12 25.28
CA ILE A 193 -3.17 -3.83 25.33
C ILE A 193 -2.04 -2.83 25.56
N GLY A 194 -1.31 -3.04 26.66
CA GLY A 194 -0.30 -2.13 27.20
C GLY A 194 1.04 -2.09 26.46
N SER A 195 1.10 -2.35 25.15
CA SER A 195 2.34 -2.24 24.37
C SER A 195 2.32 -1.06 23.39
N SER A 196 3.49 -0.44 23.18
CA SER A 196 3.67 0.72 22.30
C SER A 196 3.33 0.44 20.84
N ASP A 197 3.57 -0.79 20.37
CA ASP A 197 3.30 -1.18 18.98
C ASP A 197 1.79 -1.33 18.68
N ILE A 198 0.97 -1.56 19.71
CA ILE A 198 -0.47 -1.80 19.57
C ILE A 198 -1.29 -0.49 19.59
N LYS A 199 -0.68 0.61 20.06
CA LYS A 199 -1.29 1.95 19.96
C LYS A 199 -1.56 2.40 18.53
N ASN A 200 -0.85 1.82 17.57
CA ASN A 200 -0.97 2.21 16.17
C ASN A 200 -1.88 1.31 15.35
N TYR A 201 -2.53 0.31 15.94
CA TYR A 201 -3.42 -0.63 15.23
C TYR A 201 -4.72 -0.88 16.00
N LEU A 202 -5.73 -1.38 15.27
CA LEU A 202 -7.00 -1.83 15.82
C LEU A 202 -7.11 -3.34 15.70
N TYR A 203 -7.56 -3.97 16.78
CA TYR A 203 -7.76 -5.41 16.87
C TYR A 203 -9.23 -5.71 17.15
N THR A 204 -9.69 -6.86 16.71
CA THR A 204 -11.05 -7.38 16.95
C THR A 204 -11.00 -8.91 16.90
N THR A 205 -12.11 -9.59 17.11
CA THR A 205 -12.19 -11.04 16.86
C THR A 205 -12.45 -11.33 15.39
N CYS A 206 -11.94 -12.45 14.87
CA CYS A 206 -12.15 -12.79 13.46
C CYS A 206 -13.59 -13.23 13.18
N ASP A 207 -14.21 -13.96 14.10
CA ASP A 207 -15.61 -14.41 14.06
C ASP A 207 -16.63 -13.30 14.37
N GLY A 208 -16.21 -12.21 15.01
CA GLY A 208 -17.09 -11.09 15.36
C GLY A 208 -17.50 -10.32 14.12
N THR A 209 -18.79 -10.03 13.96
CA THR A 209 -19.29 -9.18 12.87
C THR A 209 -19.20 -7.71 13.26
N ILE A 210 -18.58 -6.88 12.42
CA ILE A 210 -18.68 -5.42 12.54
C ILE A 210 -19.91 -4.96 11.76
N ASP A 211 -20.72 -4.08 12.37
CA ASP A 211 -21.87 -3.49 11.68
C ASP A 211 -21.41 -2.83 10.36
N PRO A 212 -21.94 -3.24 9.19
CA PRO A 212 -21.55 -2.70 7.89
C PRO A 212 -21.87 -1.21 7.72
N SER A 213 -22.72 -0.64 8.58
CA SER A 213 -22.97 0.80 8.66
C SER A 213 -21.74 1.57 9.16
N ILE A 214 -20.87 0.92 9.94
CA ILE A 214 -19.64 1.50 10.45
C ILE A 214 -18.58 1.50 9.35
N ALA A 215 -18.11 2.69 8.96
CA ALA A 215 -17.20 2.88 7.85
C ALA A 215 -16.25 4.07 8.03
N ILE A 216 -15.21 4.09 7.21
CA ILE A 216 -14.37 5.28 6.98
C ILE A 216 -14.73 5.84 5.61
N GLU A 217 -14.96 7.13 5.54
CA GLU A 217 -15.22 7.85 4.30
C GLU A 217 -14.07 8.80 3.97
N PHE A 218 -13.59 8.70 2.73
CA PHE A 218 -12.62 9.62 2.14
C PHE A 218 -13.32 10.49 1.09
N ASP A 219 -13.49 11.77 1.39
CA ASP A 219 -14.15 12.74 0.53
C ASP A 219 -13.11 13.55 -0.29
N PHE A 220 -13.07 13.28 -1.59
CA PHE A 220 -12.27 14.00 -2.58
C PHE A 220 -13.06 15.13 -3.29
N GLN A 221 -14.16 15.60 -2.68
CA GLN A 221 -15.13 16.60 -3.17
C GLN A 221 -15.98 16.13 -4.35
N THR A 222 -15.35 15.46 -5.32
CA THR A 222 -16.01 14.92 -6.52
C THR A 222 -16.50 13.49 -6.33
N VAL A 223 -15.87 12.76 -5.41
CA VAL A 223 -16.16 11.37 -5.11
C VAL A 223 -15.92 11.11 -3.63
N VAL A 224 -16.82 10.36 -3.01
CA VAL A 224 -16.67 9.85 -1.65
C VAL A 224 -16.39 8.36 -1.75
N ILE A 225 -15.24 7.93 -1.25
CA ILE A 225 -14.87 6.52 -1.16
C ILE A 225 -15.19 6.03 0.25
N ARG A 226 -16.20 5.16 0.35
CA ARG A 226 -16.64 4.56 1.61
C ARG A 226 -16.04 3.16 1.78
N ILE A 227 -15.39 2.93 2.92
CA ILE A 227 -14.78 1.64 3.27
C ILE A 227 -15.42 1.13 4.57
N PRO A 228 -16.32 0.14 4.51
CA PRO A 228 -16.80 -0.57 5.70
C PRO A 228 -15.64 -1.11 6.53
N LEU A 229 -15.73 -1.02 7.86
CA LEU A 229 -14.66 -1.51 8.74
C LEU A 229 -14.49 -3.04 8.64
N GLU A 230 -15.56 -3.78 8.34
CA GLU A 230 -15.50 -5.23 8.10
C GLU A 230 -14.55 -5.59 6.94
N ASP A 231 -14.44 -4.72 5.93
CA ASP A 231 -13.54 -4.92 4.78
C ASP A 231 -12.06 -4.67 5.10
N LEU A 232 -11.78 -4.14 6.30
CA LEU A 232 -10.44 -3.96 6.83
C LEU A 232 -9.97 -5.18 7.64
N LYS A 233 -10.86 -6.10 8.05
CA LYS A 233 -10.47 -7.26 8.87
C LYS A 233 -9.57 -8.22 8.10
N THR A 234 -8.39 -8.48 8.68
CA THR A 234 -7.45 -9.51 8.25
C THR A 234 -6.93 -10.29 9.47
N VAL A 235 -6.50 -11.54 9.24
CA VAL A 235 -5.89 -12.37 10.29
C VAL A 235 -4.62 -11.70 10.81
N ALA A 236 -4.47 -11.61 12.14
CA ALA A 236 -3.29 -11.01 12.75
C ALA A 236 -2.03 -11.86 12.48
N PRO A 237 -0.87 -11.24 12.17
CA PRO A 237 0.35 -11.99 11.91
C PRO A 237 0.90 -12.64 13.20
N PRO A 238 1.64 -13.76 13.10
CA PRO A 238 2.07 -14.55 14.26
C PRO A 238 2.90 -13.79 15.31
N ARG A 239 3.64 -12.76 14.88
CA ARG A 239 4.52 -11.96 15.77
C ARG A 239 3.76 -11.13 16.79
N VAL A 240 2.48 -10.83 16.52
CA VAL A 240 1.63 -10.13 17.50
C VAL A 240 1.39 -11.03 18.71
N TYR A 241 1.31 -12.35 18.54
CA TYR A 241 1.04 -13.27 19.65
C TYR A 241 2.14 -13.28 20.73
N SER A 242 3.40 -13.06 20.34
CA SER A 242 4.54 -13.11 21.29
C SER A 242 4.65 -11.88 22.19
N SER A 243 4.13 -10.72 21.79
CA SER A 243 4.22 -9.47 22.58
C SER A 243 3.04 -9.26 23.54
N LEU A 244 2.08 -10.19 23.58
CA LEU A 244 0.83 -10.09 24.34
C LEU A 244 0.87 -10.72 25.74
N GLY A 245 2.05 -11.08 26.25
CA GLY A 245 2.27 -11.34 27.67
C GLY A 245 1.31 -12.34 28.32
N GLY A 246 1.30 -13.60 27.85
CA GLY A 246 0.92 -14.76 28.66
C GLY A 246 -0.51 -14.88 29.20
N ILE A 247 -1.45 -14.02 28.83
CA ILE A 247 -2.87 -14.21 29.21
C ILE A 247 -3.50 -15.16 28.20
N VAL A 248 -3.98 -16.32 28.66
CA VAL A 248 -4.56 -17.40 27.86
C VAL A 248 -5.94 -16.99 27.31
N ALA A 249 -5.98 -16.03 26.39
CA ALA A 249 -7.09 -15.87 25.46
C ALA A 249 -6.84 -16.78 24.26
N ASN A 250 -7.89 -17.34 23.66
CA ASN A 250 -7.77 -18.22 22.50
C ASN A 250 -7.31 -17.38 21.28
N TYR A 251 -5.99 -17.16 21.17
CA TYR A 251 -5.33 -16.28 20.20
C TYR A 251 -5.57 -16.67 18.73
N SER A 252 -6.12 -17.85 18.49
CA SER A 252 -6.51 -18.35 17.17
C SER A 252 -7.58 -17.50 16.47
N ASN A 253 -8.28 -16.63 17.20
CA ASN A 253 -9.42 -15.86 16.70
C ASN A 253 -9.22 -14.33 16.77
N ILE A 254 -7.98 -13.83 16.76
CA ILE A 254 -7.70 -12.39 16.72
C ILE A 254 -7.46 -11.91 15.29
N CYS A 255 -8.21 -10.89 14.89
CA CYS A 255 -8.04 -10.18 13.64
C CYS A 255 -7.52 -8.76 13.90
N ILE A 256 -6.74 -8.25 12.96
CA ILE A 256 -6.29 -6.86 12.91
C ILE A 256 -7.08 -6.16 11.81
N LEU A 257 -7.43 -4.89 12.02
CA LEU A 257 -7.95 -4.05 10.94
C LEU A 257 -6.74 -3.51 10.16
N SER A 258 -6.75 -3.61 8.84
CA SER A 258 -5.70 -3.11 7.92
C SER A 258 -5.68 -1.57 7.85
N ILE A 259 -5.67 -0.93 9.00
CA ILE A 259 -5.51 0.50 9.22
C ILE A 259 -4.55 0.71 10.39
N SER A 260 -3.67 1.68 10.24
CA SER A 260 -2.71 2.05 11.27
C SER A 260 -2.62 3.56 11.43
N SER A 261 -2.06 4.00 12.56
CA SER A 261 -1.73 5.41 12.76
C SER A 261 -0.24 5.68 12.85
N THR A 262 0.15 6.87 12.40
CA THR A 262 1.39 7.54 12.79
C THR A 262 1.20 9.04 12.61
N ASP A 263 1.81 9.83 13.50
CA ASP A 263 1.84 11.29 13.35
C ASP A 263 2.96 11.77 12.42
N ASP A 264 3.90 10.90 12.07
CA ASP A 264 4.99 11.17 11.12
C ASP A 264 4.81 10.38 9.81
N ILE A 265 3.83 10.80 9.02
CA ILE A 265 3.60 10.26 7.68
C ILE A 265 4.47 11.03 6.69
N LYS A 266 5.80 10.86 6.72
CA LYS A 266 6.81 11.30 5.71
C LYS A 266 6.34 12.32 4.63
N GLY A 267 5.87 13.51 5.02
CA GLY A 267 5.41 14.57 4.09
C GLY A 267 3.96 14.50 3.57
N TYR A 268 3.19 13.46 3.89
CA TYR A 268 1.79 13.27 3.47
C TYR A 268 0.80 13.34 4.64
N SER A 269 -0.49 13.56 4.35
CA SER A 269 -1.55 13.46 5.35
C SER A 269 -2.03 12.03 5.58
N PHE A 270 -2.01 11.21 4.53
CA PHE A 270 -2.50 9.83 4.55
C PHE A 270 -1.69 8.96 3.60
N ILE A 271 -1.62 7.67 3.88
CA ILE A 271 -1.21 6.66 2.90
C ILE A 271 -2.40 5.74 2.63
N LEU A 272 -2.86 5.74 1.39
CA LEU A 272 -4.00 4.98 0.92
C LEU A 272 -3.49 3.70 0.24
N GLY A 273 -3.45 2.61 1.01
CA GLY A 273 -2.92 1.32 0.58
C GLY A 273 -3.96 0.36 0.01
N GLY A 274 -3.67 -0.93 0.10
CA GLY A 274 -4.49 -2.03 -0.43
C GLY A 274 -5.99 -1.91 -0.14
N PRO A 275 -6.44 -1.67 1.10
CA PRO A 275 -7.87 -1.56 1.38
C PRO A 275 -8.58 -0.44 0.63
N PHE A 276 -7.93 0.70 0.41
CA PHE A 276 -8.47 1.77 -0.42
C PHE A 276 -8.55 1.34 -1.89
N LEU A 277 -7.49 0.71 -2.41
CA LEU A 277 -7.40 0.27 -3.81
C LEU A 277 -8.46 -0.78 -4.18
N ARG A 278 -8.88 -1.60 -3.23
CA ARG A 278 -10.00 -2.55 -3.41
C ARG A 278 -11.37 -1.89 -3.57
N LYS A 279 -11.54 -0.63 -3.16
CA LYS A 279 -12.83 0.08 -3.23
C LYS A 279 -12.98 1.02 -4.41
N VAL A 280 -11.86 1.42 -5.02
CA VAL A 280 -11.86 2.31 -6.19
C VAL A 280 -11.89 1.55 -7.52
N SER A 281 -11.88 0.21 -7.51
CA SER A 281 -11.69 -0.65 -8.69
C SER A 281 -12.73 -1.78 -8.83
N THR A 282 -13.92 -1.58 -8.26
CA THR A 282 -15.00 -2.58 -8.20
C THR A 282 -16.31 -2.05 -8.74
#